data_AF-A0A6F8TL45-F1
#
_entry.id   AF-A0A6F8TL45-F1
#
_cell.length_a   1.000
_cell.length_b   1.000
_cell.length_c   1.000
_cell.angle_alpha   90.00
_cell.angle_beta   90.00
_cell.angle_gamma   90.00
#
_symmetry.space_group_name_H-M   'P 1'
#
loop_
_entity.id
_entity.type
_entity.pdbx_description
1 polymer ?
#
loop_
_entity_poly.entity_id
_entity_poly.type
_entity_poly.pdbx_seq_one_letter_code
_entity_poly.pdbx_strand_id
1 'polypeptide(L)'
;MSEYSDQERQEFYAKVKEILNEPVTSREQADSNTQLEYLITKNRTEALEINPIKGNYDFNHLSQIHHKLFDGIQDFAGKQRHFDIYKAIPSPEGKKEVGYFLKAKDIHFSFEDFTKEIKDSNSLKGLNKEQFIDKFTNLYANINEIHPFEEGNGRATKLMMKQLANEAGYQVNFDQVEKREWNYACKRALSDQTLFHGSDQIRMLKDIQLLKDVMTKIVHSLQIKQDNVIDEKKTLKKTALDLAPNAQVHKASPGRYEGRIVAETENLVAQRLGDYSKHFVVHEKKSFDQTPKVNEVVSITHKADTNTAKVENMQNKELSKSKEIKR
;
A
#
# COMPACT_ATOMS: atom_id res chain seq x y z
N MET A 1 -12.73 -14.51 -17.23
CA MET A 1 -12.11 -15.83 -17.51
C MET A 1 -12.62 -16.88 -16.54
N SER A 2 -13.91 -17.25 -16.58
CA SER A 2 -14.47 -18.30 -15.70
C SER A 2 -15.19 -19.42 -16.45
N GLU A 3 -14.69 -19.80 -17.63
CA GLU A 3 -15.29 -20.86 -18.47
C GLU A 3 -14.49 -22.17 -18.50
N TYR A 4 -13.32 -22.23 -17.87
CA TYR A 4 -12.50 -23.46 -17.84
C TYR A 4 -12.69 -24.22 -16.52
N SER A 5 -12.76 -25.53 -16.59
CA SER A 5 -12.69 -26.46 -15.46
C SER A 5 -11.30 -26.44 -14.79
N ASP A 6 -11.18 -26.98 -13.57
CA ASP A 6 -9.89 -27.14 -12.90
C ASP A 6 -8.94 -28.04 -13.69
N GLN A 7 -9.46 -29.08 -14.33
CA GLN A 7 -8.68 -30.01 -15.13
C GLN A 7 -8.08 -29.31 -16.36
N GLU A 8 -8.89 -28.56 -17.12
CA GLU A 8 -8.40 -27.82 -18.29
C GLU A 8 -7.33 -26.79 -17.92
N ARG A 9 -7.45 -26.15 -16.75
CA ARG A 9 -6.40 -25.26 -16.22
C ARG A 9 -5.10 -26.01 -15.92
N GLN A 10 -5.19 -27.18 -15.30
CA GLN A 10 -4.01 -27.98 -14.97
C GLN A 10 -3.30 -28.47 -16.24
N GLU A 11 -4.06 -28.96 -17.22
CA GLU A 11 -3.54 -29.39 -18.52
C GLU A 11 -2.87 -28.23 -19.27
N PHE A 12 -3.48 -27.04 -19.26
CA PHE A 12 -2.88 -25.84 -19.84
C PHE A 12 -1.52 -25.51 -19.21
N TYR A 13 -1.43 -25.46 -17.88
CA TYR A 13 -0.18 -25.13 -17.20
C TYR A 13 0.89 -26.21 -17.36
N ALA A 14 0.50 -27.49 -17.38
CA ALA A 14 1.42 -28.59 -17.67
C ALA A 14 2.08 -28.42 -19.05
N LYS A 15 1.28 -28.11 -20.08
CA LYS A 15 1.80 -27.84 -21.43
C LYS A 15 2.70 -26.60 -21.49
N VAL A 16 2.33 -25.53 -20.78
CA VAL A 16 3.21 -24.35 -20.66
C VAL A 16 4.55 -24.72 -20.04
N LYS A 17 4.53 -25.49 -18.95
CA LYS A 17 5.75 -25.94 -18.27
C LYS A 17 6.65 -26.76 -19.19
N GLU A 18 6.07 -27.65 -19.99
CA GLU A 18 6.82 -28.40 -21.01
C GLU A 18 7.55 -27.45 -21.97
N ILE A 19 6.83 -26.48 -22.55
CA ILE A 19 7.41 -25.48 -23.47
C ILE A 19 8.53 -24.67 -22.80
N LEU A 20 8.34 -24.24 -21.55
CA LEU A 20 9.32 -23.42 -20.84
C LEU A 20 10.57 -24.22 -20.42
N ASN A 21 10.45 -25.54 -20.25
CA ASN A 21 11.55 -26.43 -19.92
C ASN A 21 12.30 -26.97 -21.14
N GLU A 22 11.81 -26.76 -22.35
CA GLU A 22 12.53 -27.13 -23.57
C GLU A 22 13.84 -26.33 -23.71
N PRO A 23 14.96 -26.99 -24.07
CA PRO A 23 16.21 -26.29 -24.36
C PRO A 23 16.01 -25.20 -25.42
N VAL A 24 16.35 -23.97 -25.07
CA VAL A 24 16.26 -22.83 -25.98
C VAL A 24 17.34 -22.93 -27.05
N THR A 25 16.93 -23.05 -28.31
CA THR A 25 17.82 -23.22 -29.47
C THR A 25 17.95 -21.96 -30.33
N SER A 26 17.05 -20.99 -30.16
CA SER A 26 17.04 -19.74 -30.92
C SER A 26 16.59 -18.56 -30.07
N ARG A 27 16.94 -17.35 -30.51
CA ARG A 27 16.49 -16.11 -29.87
C ARG A 27 14.97 -15.94 -29.95
N GLU A 28 14.36 -16.33 -31.06
CA GLU A 28 12.91 -16.25 -31.25
C GLU A 28 12.17 -17.15 -30.23
N GLN A 29 12.68 -18.37 -30.00
CA GLN A 29 12.15 -19.25 -28.97
C GLN A 29 12.32 -18.64 -27.57
N ALA A 30 13.49 -18.06 -27.27
CA ALA A 30 13.74 -17.38 -25.99
C ALA A 30 12.75 -16.22 -25.75
N ASP A 31 12.52 -15.40 -26.78
CA ASP A 31 11.61 -14.27 -26.73
C ASP A 31 10.15 -14.76 -26.56
N SER A 32 9.75 -15.82 -27.27
CA SER A 32 8.43 -16.44 -27.14
C SER A 32 8.18 -17.03 -25.75
N ASN A 33 9.13 -17.80 -25.21
CA ASN A 33 9.06 -18.37 -23.86
C ASN A 33 8.93 -17.26 -22.80
N THR A 34 9.72 -16.19 -22.97
CA THR A 34 9.66 -15.00 -22.09
C THR A 34 8.28 -14.35 -22.13
N GLN A 35 7.70 -14.17 -23.32
CA GLN A 35 6.37 -13.57 -23.48
C GLN A 35 5.27 -14.44 -22.86
N LEU A 36 5.33 -15.77 -23.08
CA LEU A 36 4.36 -16.71 -22.53
C LEU A 36 4.35 -16.67 -20.99
N GLU A 37 5.52 -16.77 -20.36
CA GLU A 37 5.65 -16.65 -18.91
C GLU A 37 5.17 -15.27 -18.41
N TYR A 38 5.54 -14.20 -19.12
CA TYR A 38 5.15 -12.84 -18.74
C TYR A 38 3.63 -12.65 -18.76
N LEU A 39 2.93 -13.15 -19.79
CA LEU A 39 1.47 -13.05 -19.87
C LEU A 39 0.77 -13.75 -18.70
N ILE A 40 1.22 -14.96 -18.35
CA ILE A 40 0.65 -15.72 -17.23
C ILE A 40 0.91 -15.02 -15.90
N THR A 41 2.16 -14.62 -15.66
CA THR A 41 2.55 -13.95 -14.41
C THR A 41 1.95 -12.57 -14.28
N LYS A 42 1.69 -11.84 -15.39
CA LYS A 42 0.96 -10.57 -15.39
C LYS A 42 -0.47 -10.74 -14.89
N ASN A 43 -1.23 -11.69 -15.45
CA ASN A 43 -2.60 -11.96 -14.99
C ASN A 43 -2.64 -12.36 -13.51
N ARG A 44 -1.67 -13.17 -13.06
CA ARG A 44 -1.54 -13.57 -11.65
C ARG A 44 -1.14 -12.39 -10.75
N THR A 45 -0.31 -11.47 -11.25
CA THR A 45 0.04 -10.22 -10.56
C THR A 45 -1.22 -9.37 -10.36
N GLU A 46 -2.00 -9.11 -11.40
CA GLU A 46 -3.25 -8.34 -11.31
C GLU A 46 -4.23 -8.96 -10.30
N ALA A 47 -4.37 -10.30 -10.31
CA ALA A 47 -5.20 -11.00 -9.33
C ALA A 47 -4.71 -10.82 -7.88
N LEU A 48 -3.39 -10.84 -7.66
CA LEU A 48 -2.77 -10.62 -6.35
C LEU A 48 -2.81 -9.16 -5.89
N GLU A 49 -2.92 -8.19 -6.80
CA GLU A 49 -3.15 -6.80 -6.43
C GLU A 49 -4.57 -6.58 -5.90
N ILE A 50 -5.55 -7.34 -6.41
CA ILE A 50 -6.94 -7.32 -5.94
C ILE A 50 -7.09 -8.12 -4.64
N ASN A 51 -6.57 -9.35 -4.61
CA ASN A 51 -6.62 -10.25 -3.46
C ASN A 51 -5.19 -10.62 -3.01
N PRO A 52 -4.55 -9.76 -2.22
CA PRO A 52 -3.19 -9.99 -1.77
C PRO A 52 -3.10 -11.19 -0.83
N ILE A 53 -2.06 -12.00 -1.03
CA ILE A 53 -1.58 -12.91 0.02
C ILE A 53 -1.06 -12.03 1.14
N LYS A 54 -1.56 -12.26 2.36
CA LYS A 54 -1.15 -11.53 3.57
C LYS A 54 -0.06 -12.31 4.29
N GLY A 55 0.85 -11.60 4.94
CA GLY A 55 1.91 -12.21 5.75
C GLY A 55 2.65 -11.16 6.57
N ASN A 56 3.78 -11.55 7.17
CA ASN A 56 4.54 -10.71 8.09
C ASN A 56 5.79 -10.08 7.47
N TYR A 57 5.82 -9.97 6.14
CA TYR A 57 6.98 -9.50 5.36
C TYR A 57 8.25 -10.33 5.56
N ASP A 58 8.09 -11.61 5.84
CA ASP A 58 9.17 -12.60 5.95
C ASP A 58 9.40 -13.35 4.62
N PHE A 59 10.41 -14.22 4.59
CA PHE A 59 10.69 -15.05 3.42
C PHE A 59 9.49 -15.91 3.01
N ASN A 60 8.75 -16.46 3.98
CA ASN A 60 7.57 -17.29 3.71
C ASN A 60 6.47 -16.48 3.00
N HIS A 61 6.23 -15.23 3.41
CA HIS A 61 5.30 -14.33 2.74
C HIS A 61 5.72 -14.09 1.28
N LEU A 62 6.99 -13.74 1.05
CA LEU A 62 7.49 -13.53 -0.31
C LEU A 62 7.47 -14.81 -1.15
N SER A 63 7.83 -15.95 -0.55
CA SER A 63 7.81 -17.28 -1.16
C SER A 63 6.41 -17.67 -1.61
N GLN A 64 5.37 -17.40 -0.82
CA GLN A 64 3.97 -17.66 -1.21
C GLN A 64 3.52 -16.76 -2.37
N ILE A 65 3.89 -15.48 -2.37
CA ILE A 65 3.64 -14.58 -3.50
C ILE A 65 4.33 -15.12 -4.76
N HIS A 66 5.61 -15.45 -4.65
CA HIS A 66 6.38 -16.01 -5.76
C HIS A 66 5.79 -17.34 -6.24
N HIS A 67 5.45 -18.25 -5.33
CA HIS A 67 4.79 -19.50 -5.66
C HIS A 67 3.53 -19.21 -6.47
N LYS A 68 2.63 -18.34 -6.00
CA LYS A 68 1.38 -18.04 -6.70
C LYS A 68 1.60 -17.44 -8.09
N LEU A 69 2.67 -16.69 -8.31
CA LEU A 69 3.02 -16.15 -9.63
C LEU A 69 3.48 -17.24 -10.60
N PHE A 70 4.25 -18.22 -10.14
CA PHE A 70 4.96 -19.18 -11.00
C PHE A 70 4.47 -20.64 -10.86
N ASP A 71 3.47 -20.89 -10.02
CA ASP A 71 2.90 -22.20 -9.75
C ASP A 71 2.47 -22.90 -11.06
N GLY A 72 2.82 -24.17 -11.19
CA GLY A 72 2.55 -24.99 -12.36
C GLY A 72 3.32 -24.65 -13.63
N ILE A 73 4.12 -23.57 -13.68
CA ILE A 73 4.88 -23.18 -14.89
C ILE A 73 6.40 -23.13 -14.71
N GLN A 74 6.91 -23.02 -13.49
CA GLN A 74 8.35 -23.05 -13.18
C GLN A 74 8.62 -23.95 -11.97
N ASP A 75 9.64 -24.80 -12.05
CA ASP A 75 9.97 -25.76 -10.97
C ASP A 75 10.52 -25.10 -9.70
N PHE A 76 11.08 -23.89 -9.82
CA PHE A 76 11.60 -23.09 -8.72
C PHE A 76 10.53 -22.21 -8.03
N ALA A 77 9.25 -22.35 -8.39
CA ALA A 77 8.17 -21.53 -7.83
C ALA A 77 8.17 -21.57 -6.28
N GLY A 78 8.51 -20.44 -5.66
CA GLY A 78 8.54 -20.24 -4.20
C GLY A 78 9.80 -20.79 -3.52
N LYS A 79 10.74 -21.37 -4.26
CA LYS A 79 11.94 -22.00 -3.71
C LYS A 79 13.12 -21.04 -3.69
N GLN A 80 13.83 -20.98 -2.56
CA GLN A 80 15.07 -20.22 -2.46
C GLN A 80 16.11 -20.77 -3.45
N ARG A 81 16.90 -19.90 -4.08
CA ARG A 81 18.08 -20.30 -4.85
C ARG A 81 19.19 -20.84 -3.95
N HIS A 82 20.02 -21.70 -4.51
CA HIS A 82 21.18 -22.30 -3.83
C HIS A 82 22.52 -21.92 -4.47
N PHE A 83 22.50 -20.97 -5.40
CA PHE A 83 23.68 -20.48 -6.11
C PHE A 83 23.70 -18.95 -6.12
N ASP A 84 24.90 -18.40 -6.30
CA ASP A 84 25.10 -16.96 -6.40
C ASP A 84 24.70 -16.45 -7.78
N ILE A 85 24.11 -15.26 -7.82
CA ILE A 85 23.66 -14.61 -9.04
C ILE A 85 24.16 -13.16 -9.08
N TYR A 86 24.23 -12.62 -10.29
CA TYR A 86 24.61 -11.24 -10.55
C TYR A 86 23.74 -10.68 -11.66
N LYS A 87 23.75 -9.35 -11.78
CA LYS A 87 23.09 -8.65 -12.89
C LYS A 87 24.07 -7.74 -13.60
N ALA A 88 24.27 -8.01 -14.89
CA ALA A 88 25.02 -7.12 -15.78
C ALA A 88 24.07 -6.08 -16.37
N ILE A 89 24.39 -4.79 -16.18
CA ILE A 89 23.63 -3.67 -16.74
C ILE A 89 24.64 -2.70 -17.35
N PRO A 90 24.46 -2.26 -18.61
CA PRO A 90 25.28 -1.20 -19.16
C PRO A 90 25.00 0.12 -18.43
N SER A 91 26.06 0.87 -18.12
CA SER A 91 25.94 2.25 -17.64
C SER A 91 25.25 3.14 -18.70
N PRO A 92 24.76 4.33 -18.34
CA PRO A 92 24.24 5.30 -19.31
C PRO A 92 25.22 5.61 -20.46
N GLU A 93 26.53 5.53 -20.18
CA GLU A 93 27.62 5.71 -21.14
C GLU A 93 28.00 4.42 -21.89
N GLY A 94 27.24 3.33 -21.72
CA GLY A 94 27.43 2.06 -22.40
C GLY A 94 28.52 1.17 -21.82
N LYS A 95 29.05 1.47 -20.63
CA LYS A 95 30.09 0.64 -19.99
C LYS A 95 29.48 -0.57 -19.30
N LYS A 96 30.17 -1.71 -19.31
CA LYS A 96 29.69 -2.93 -18.64
C LYS A 96 29.83 -2.77 -17.13
N GLU A 97 28.71 -2.76 -16.43
CA GLU A 97 28.69 -2.85 -14.98
C GLU A 97 28.00 -4.13 -14.52
N VAL A 98 28.46 -4.68 -13.40
CA VAL A 98 27.88 -5.84 -12.76
C VAL A 98 27.57 -5.49 -11.32
N GLY A 99 26.39 -5.89 -10.85
CA GLY A 99 26.06 -5.93 -9.43
C GLY A 99 25.85 -7.36 -8.98
N TYR A 100 26.43 -7.72 -7.84
CA TYR A 100 26.28 -9.04 -7.25
C TYR A 100 25.19 -8.99 -6.18
N PHE A 101 24.31 -9.99 -6.19
CA PHE A 101 23.32 -10.14 -5.14
C PHE A 101 23.92 -10.88 -3.94
N LEU A 102 23.18 -10.90 -2.84
CA LEU A 102 23.60 -11.59 -1.61
C LEU A 102 23.97 -13.05 -1.89
N LYS A 103 24.96 -13.57 -1.18
CA LYS A 103 25.35 -14.97 -1.28
C LYS A 103 24.19 -15.87 -0.87
N ALA A 104 23.95 -16.95 -1.61
CA ALA A 104 22.76 -17.79 -1.41
C ALA A 104 22.64 -18.34 0.03
N LYS A 105 23.78 -18.65 0.64
CA LYS A 105 23.88 -19.14 2.03
C LYS A 105 23.43 -18.12 3.10
N ASP A 106 23.45 -16.83 2.77
CA ASP A 106 23.21 -15.74 3.73
C ASP A 106 21.76 -15.19 3.63
N ILE A 107 20.96 -15.68 2.67
CA ILE A 107 19.58 -15.22 2.42
C ILE A 107 18.71 -15.32 3.67
N HIS A 108 18.77 -16.44 4.38
CA HIS A 108 17.93 -16.68 5.55
C HIS A 108 18.14 -15.62 6.63
N PHE A 109 19.39 -15.39 7.02
CA PHE A 109 19.77 -14.39 8.04
C PHE A 109 19.37 -12.97 7.61
N SER A 110 19.64 -12.61 6.36
CA SER A 110 19.30 -11.27 5.87
C SER A 110 17.79 -11.02 5.82
N PHE A 111 16.96 -12.05 5.61
CA PHE A 111 15.50 -11.93 5.70
C PHE A 111 15.01 -11.73 7.13
N GLU A 112 15.66 -12.34 8.11
CA GLU A 112 15.33 -12.14 9.52
C GLU A 112 15.55 -10.67 9.91
N ASP A 113 16.70 -10.12 9.53
CA ASP A 113 17.02 -8.71 9.73
C ASP A 113 16.04 -7.78 9.00
N PHE A 114 15.73 -8.06 7.73
CA PHE A 114 14.75 -7.31 6.95
C PHE A 114 13.37 -7.30 7.61
N THR A 115 12.90 -8.46 8.05
CA THR A 115 11.60 -8.62 8.72
C THR A 115 11.58 -7.86 10.05
N LYS A 116 12.68 -7.92 10.81
CA LYS A 116 12.85 -7.21 12.07
C LYS A 116 12.82 -5.70 11.87
N GLU A 117 13.51 -5.18 10.85
CA GLU A 117 13.52 -3.75 10.53
C GLU A 117 12.12 -3.22 10.21
N ILE A 118 11.31 -3.99 9.47
CA ILE A 118 9.90 -3.63 9.20
C ILE A 118 9.09 -3.58 10.50
N LYS A 119 9.26 -4.55 11.40
CA LYS A 119 8.54 -4.59 12.69
C LYS A 119 8.94 -3.42 13.60
N ASP A 120 10.25 -3.19 13.76
CA ASP A 120 10.79 -2.13 14.61
C ASP A 120 10.43 -0.73 14.11
N SER A 121 10.17 -0.58 12.81
CA SER A 121 9.70 0.66 12.20
C SER A 121 8.17 0.81 12.19
N ASN A 122 7.43 -0.02 12.93
CA ASN A 122 5.96 -0.04 12.96
C ASN A 122 5.35 -0.16 11.54
N SER A 123 5.96 -1.00 10.69
CA SER A 123 5.60 -1.16 9.28
C SER A 123 5.54 0.18 8.53
N LEU A 124 6.45 1.10 8.85
CA LEU A 124 6.56 2.44 8.27
C LEU A 124 5.33 3.36 8.49
N LYS A 125 4.41 2.97 9.37
CA LYS A 125 3.19 3.76 9.63
C LYS A 125 3.51 5.03 10.40
N GLY A 126 2.79 6.11 10.06
CA GLY A 126 2.89 7.41 10.75
C GLY A 126 4.05 8.30 10.30
N LEU A 127 4.83 7.86 9.31
CA LEU A 127 5.89 8.65 8.71
C LEU A 127 5.32 9.68 7.73
N ASN A 128 5.92 10.87 7.68
CA ASN A 128 5.65 11.81 6.58
C ASN A 128 6.26 11.30 5.27
N LYS A 129 5.91 11.92 4.13
CA LYS A 129 6.28 11.41 2.80
C LYS A 129 7.79 11.27 2.62
N GLU A 130 8.56 12.24 3.08
CA GLU A 130 10.02 12.24 2.97
C GLU A 130 10.64 11.11 3.80
N GLN A 131 10.23 10.99 5.05
CA GLN A 131 10.67 9.92 5.96
C GLN A 131 10.27 8.53 5.43
N PHE A 132 9.07 8.41 4.87
CA PHE A 132 8.60 7.18 4.26
C PHE A 132 9.47 6.82 3.05
N ILE A 133 9.70 7.75 2.11
CA ILE A 133 10.53 7.50 0.93
C ILE A 133 11.93 7.05 1.36
N ASP A 134 12.53 7.70 2.35
CA ASP A 134 13.87 7.35 2.82
C ASP A 134 13.93 5.92 3.38
N LYS A 135 13.05 5.58 4.35
CA LYS A 135 13.03 4.23 4.94
C LYS A 135 12.59 3.16 3.95
N PHE A 136 11.56 3.43 3.15
CA PHE A 136 11.04 2.52 2.14
C PHE A 136 12.10 2.20 1.06
N THR A 137 12.86 3.21 0.63
CA THR A 137 13.96 3.03 -0.34
C THR A 137 15.06 2.11 0.23
N ASN A 138 15.44 2.30 1.50
CA ASN A 138 16.42 1.45 2.16
C ASN A 138 15.94 -0.01 2.27
N LEU A 139 14.70 -0.23 2.72
CA LEU A 139 14.09 -1.56 2.76
C LEU A 139 14.00 -2.18 1.37
N TYR A 140 13.60 -1.42 0.35
CA TYR A 140 13.53 -1.89 -1.03
C TYR A 140 14.92 -2.30 -1.55
N ALA A 141 15.96 -1.49 -1.25
CA ALA A 141 17.33 -1.82 -1.62
C ALA A 141 17.81 -3.11 -0.95
N ASN A 142 17.48 -3.31 0.34
CA ASN A 142 17.81 -4.51 1.10
C ASN A 142 17.18 -5.77 0.46
N ILE A 143 15.87 -5.80 0.28
CA ILE A 143 15.18 -6.94 -0.34
C ILE A 143 15.61 -7.19 -1.80
N ASN A 144 15.96 -6.13 -2.54
CA ASN A 144 16.53 -6.25 -3.88
C ASN A 144 17.92 -6.90 -3.87
N GLU A 145 18.73 -6.62 -2.85
CA GLU A 145 20.05 -7.23 -2.65
C GLU A 145 19.94 -8.70 -2.21
N ILE A 146 18.97 -9.03 -1.35
CA ILE A 146 18.72 -10.42 -0.93
C ILE A 146 18.42 -11.32 -2.13
N HIS A 147 17.53 -10.88 -3.03
CA HIS A 147 17.24 -11.52 -4.32
C HIS A 147 17.08 -13.05 -4.22
N PRO A 148 16.12 -13.57 -3.44
CA PRO A 148 16.19 -14.93 -2.92
C PRO A 148 15.83 -16.06 -3.90
N PHE A 149 15.24 -15.75 -5.05
CA PHE A 149 14.82 -16.75 -6.04
C PHE A 149 15.78 -16.78 -7.23
N GLU A 150 15.71 -17.85 -8.02
CA GLU A 150 16.44 -17.98 -9.28
C GLU A 150 16.02 -16.90 -10.28
N GLU A 151 14.71 -16.75 -10.49
CA GLU A 151 14.13 -15.73 -11.36
C GLU A 151 12.86 -15.14 -10.74
N GLY A 152 12.32 -14.08 -11.34
CA GLY A 152 11.02 -13.54 -10.89
C GLY A 152 11.04 -12.68 -9.62
N ASN A 153 12.20 -12.49 -8.99
CA ASN A 153 12.41 -11.66 -7.80
C ASN A 153 11.72 -10.29 -7.88
N GLY A 154 11.94 -9.55 -8.97
CA GLY A 154 11.37 -8.21 -9.13
C GLY A 154 9.84 -8.18 -9.09
N ARG A 155 9.16 -9.22 -9.62
CA ARG A 155 7.69 -9.28 -9.64
C ARG A 155 7.12 -9.55 -8.25
N ALA A 156 7.67 -10.55 -7.56
CA ALA A 156 7.26 -10.89 -6.20
C ALA A 156 7.55 -9.75 -5.20
N THR A 157 8.76 -9.17 -5.25
CA THR A 157 9.16 -8.06 -4.38
C THR A 157 8.28 -6.83 -4.59
N LYS A 158 7.97 -6.45 -5.82
CA LYS A 158 7.08 -5.31 -6.10
C LYS A 158 5.69 -5.50 -5.48
N LEU A 159 5.11 -6.70 -5.57
CA LEU A 159 3.82 -7.00 -4.94
C LEU A 159 3.88 -6.86 -3.41
N MET A 160 4.84 -7.52 -2.77
CA MET A 160 5.00 -7.46 -1.31
C MET A 160 5.26 -6.03 -0.82
N MET A 161 6.11 -5.27 -1.52
CA MET A 161 6.44 -3.90 -1.14
C MET A 161 5.29 -2.91 -1.43
N LYS A 162 4.44 -3.16 -2.45
CA LYS A 162 3.17 -2.43 -2.63
C LYS A 162 2.24 -2.62 -1.44
N GLN A 163 2.14 -3.84 -0.89
CA GLN A 163 1.34 -4.07 0.32
C GLN A 163 1.87 -3.26 1.50
N LEU A 164 3.18 -3.30 1.76
CA LEU A 164 3.81 -2.52 2.83
C LEU A 164 3.54 -1.02 2.69
N ALA A 165 3.74 -0.47 1.48
CA ALA A 165 3.45 0.93 1.22
C ALA A 165 1.98 1.25 1.47
N ASN A 166 1.06 0.41 0.99
CA ASN A 166 -0.36 0.63 1.11
C ASN A 166 -0.80 0.67 2.58
N GLU A 167 -0.29 -0.26 3.39
CA GLU A 167 -0.54 -0.30 4.84
C GLU A 167 0.04 0.91 5.59
N ALA A 168 1.10 1.51 5.05
CA ALA A 168 1.72 2.72 5.58
C ALA A 168 1.03 4.03 5.10
N GLY A 169 0.03 3.93 4.22
CA GLY A 169 -0.69 5.10 3.67
C GLY A 169 -0.06 5.69 2.41
N TYR A 170 0.73 4.90 1.67
CA TYR A 170 1.37 5.31 0.41
C TYR A 170 1.10 4.32 -0.72
N GLN A 171 1.07 4.81 -1.95
CA GLN A 171 0.96 4.00 -3.16
C GLN A 171 2.28 4.11 -3.92
N VAL A 172 2.75 2.98 -4.44
CA VAL A 172 3.92 2.94 -5.33
C VAL A 172 3.46 2.54 -6.72
N ASN A 173 3.68 3.41 -7.70
CA ASN A 173 3.34 3.16 -9.09
C ASN A 173 4.59 2.88 -9.93
N PHE A 174 4.99 1.61 -10.02
CA PHE A 174 6.17 1.20 -10.78
C PHE A 174 6.04 1.40 -12.30
N ASP A 175 4.84 1.67 -12.82
CA ASP A 175 4.64 1.93 -14.26
C ASP A 175 5.00 3.37 -14.65
N GLN A 176 5.24 4.25 -13.66
CA GLN A 176 5.68 5.63 -13.87
C GLN A 176 7.20 5.79 -14.05
N VAL A 177 7.95 4.69 -14.12
CA VAL A 177 9.39 4.69 -14.32
C VAL A 177 9.78 3.73 -15.44
N GLU A 178 10.66 4.20 -16.31
CA GLU A 178 11.17 3.40 -17.43
C GLU A 178 11.97 2.20 -16.93
N LYS A 179 11.81 1.04 -17.60
CA LYS A 179 12.45 -0.22 -17.20
C LYS A 179 13.98 -0.09 -17.08
N ARG A 180 14.61 0.70 -17.96
CA ARG A 180 16.06 0.93 -17.93
C ARG A 180 16.49 1.74 -16.71
N GLU A 181 15.79 2.84 -16.41
CA GLU A 181 16.05 3.68 -15.24
C GLU A 181 15.87 2.88 -13.95
N TRP A 182 14.75 2.16 -13.82
CA TRP A 182 14.44 1.32 -12.67
C TRP A 182 15.53 0.26 -12.41
N ASN A 183 15.91 -0.48 -13.46
CA ASN A 183 16.90 -1.54 -13.34
C ASN A 183 18.29 -0.99 -12.97
N TYR A 184 18.69 0.13 -13.58
CA TYR A 184 19.97 0.76 -13.29
C TYR A 184 20.02 1.29 -11.85
N ALA A 185 18.97 1.98 -11.39
CA ALA A 185 18.85 2.46 -10.01
C ALA A 185 18.89 1.31 -8.98
N CYS A 186 18.17 0.21 -9.22
CA CYS A 186 18.21 -0.97 -8.34
C CYS A 186 19.61 -1.61 -8.30
N LYS A 187 20.30 -1.71 -9.44
CA LYS A 187 21.67 -2.24 -9.49
C LYS A 187 22.64 -1.36 -8.72
N ARG A 188 22.53 -0.03 -8.88
CA ARG A 188 23.39 0.94 -8.19
C ARG A 188 23.19 0.95 -6.68
N ALA A 189 22.03 0.49 -6.20
CA ALA A 189 21.74 0.30 -4.78
C ALA A 189 22.35 -0.97 -4.15
N LEU A 190 22.99 -1.86 -4.93
CA LEU A 190 23.67 -3.06 -4.40
C LEU A 190 24.97 -2.71 -3.67
N SER A 191 25.34 -3.47 -2.65
CA SER A 191 26.60 -3.26 -1.91
C SER A 191 27.86 -3.73 -2.65
N ASP A 192 27.74 -4.77 -3.48
CA ASP A 192 28.84 -5.36 -4.25
C ASP A 192 28.66 -5.13 -5.76
N GLN A 193 29.57 -4.35 -6.34
CA GLN A 193 29.47 -3.88 -7.71
C GLN A 193 30.85 -3.71 -8.35
N THR A 194 30.91 -3.97 -9.65
CA THR A 194 32.13 -3.84 -10.45
C THR A 194 31.83 -3.17 -11.79
N LEU A 195 32.65 -2.18 -12.13
CA LEU A 195 32.76 -1.62 -13.47
C LEU A 195 33.89 -2.34 -14.22
N PHE A 196 33.61 -2.78 -15.44
CA PHE A 196 34.60 -3.35 -16.35
C PHE A 196 35.01 -2.33 -17.39
N HIS A 197 36.31 -2.03 -17.48
CA HIS A 197 36.89 -1.12 -18.47
C HIS A 197 38.14 -1.75 -19.09
N GLY A 198 38.02 -2.30 -20.30
CA GLY A 198 39.10 -3.12 -20.87
C GLY A 198 39.34 -4.35 -20.00
N SER A 199 40.58 -4.54 -19.54
CA SER A 199 40.97 -5.59 -18.57
C SER A 199 40.72 -5.19 -17.11
N ASP A 200 40.44 -3.92 -16.84
CA ASP A 200 40.35 -3.40 -15.47
C ASP A 200 39.00 -3.73 -14.83
N GLN A 201 39.05 -4.08 -13.54
CA GLN A 201 37.91 -4.32 -12.68
C GLN A 201 37.91 -3.30 -11.54
N ILE A 202 36.99 -2.36 -11.59
CA ILE A 202 36.92 -1.24 -10.65
C ILE A 202 35.75 -1.47 -9.71
N ARG A 203 36.02 -1.61 -8.41
CA ARG A 203 34.97 -1.69 -7.39
C ARG A 203 34.18 -0.39 -7.36
N MET A 204 32.85 -0.49 -7.45
CA MET A 204 31.96 0.66 -7.33
C MET A 204 31.35 0.71 -5.93
N LEU A 205 31.15 1.91 -5.40
CA LEU A 205 30.43 2.10 -4.15
C LEU A 205 28.91 2.06 -4.39
N LYS A 206 28.18 1.58 -3.38
CA LYS A 206 26.72 1.65 -3.32
C LYS A 206 26.27 3.10 -3.44
N ASP A 207 25.28 3.30 -4.29
CA ASP A 207 24.69 4.60 -4.57
C ASP A 207 23.16 4.45 -4.57
N ILE A 208 22.59 4.68 -3.39
CA ILE A 208 21.15 4.54 -3.16
C ILE A 208 20.38 5.77 -3.67
N GLN A 209 21.06 6.89 -3.95
CA GLN A 209 20.40 8.14 -4.30
C GLN A 209 19.60 8.00 -5.59
N LEU A 210 20.14 7.27 -6.58
CA LEU A 210 19.42 6.98 -7.83
C LEU A 210 18.08 6.26 -7.59
N LEU A 211 18.06 5.31 -6.65
CA LEU A 211 16.82 4.63 -6.29
C LEU A 211 15.88 5.55 -5.52
N LYS A 212 16.40 6.40 -4.63
CA LYS A 212 15.62 7.40 -3.90
C LYS A 212 14.98 8.44 -4.83
N ASP A 213 15.70 8.88 -5.86
CA ASP A 213 15.20 9.80 -6.89
C ASP A 213 14.04 9.16 -7.66
N VAL A 214 14.18 7.89 -8.05
CA VAL A 214 13.10 7.12 -8.66
C VAL A 214 11.91 6.98 -7.72
N MET A 215 12.12 6.58 -6.46
CA MET A 215 11.06 6.43 -5.46
C MET A 215 10.30 7.74 -5.23
N THR A 216 10.99 8.88 -5.24
CA THR A 216 10.37 10.20 -5.10
C THR A 216 9.35 10.49 -6.20
N LYS A 217 9.60 10.00 -7.43
CA LYS A 217 8.69 10.16 -8.58
C LYS A 217 7.46 9.25 -8.49
N ILE A 218 7.64 8.03 -7.99
CA ILE A 218 6.62 6.97 -8.09
C ILE A 218 5.83 6.71 -6.79
N VAL A 219 6.29 7.26 -5.66
CA VAL A 219 5.60 7.16 -4.37
C VAL A 219 4.65 8.34 -4.20
N HIS A 220 3.37 8.01 -4.01
CA HIS A 220 2.29 8.94 -3.77
C HIS A 220 1.67 8.66 -2.42
N SER A 221 1.22 9.69 -1.70
CA SER A 221 0.36 9.43 -0.54
C SER A 221 -0.91 8.77 -1.05
N LEU A 222 -1.25 7.60 -0.50
CA LEU A 222 -2.62 7.12 -0.65
C LEU A 222 -3.47 8.19 0.04
N GLN A 223 -4.40 8.79 -0.69
CA GLN A 223 -5.41 9.65 -0.10
C GLN A 223 -6.37 8.80 0.74
N ILE A 224 -5.88 8.22 1.84
CA ILE A 224 -6.70 7.52 2.81
C ILE A 224 -7.34 8.60 3.70
N LYS A 225 -8.63 8.88 3.46
CA LYS A 225 -9.52 9.78 4.24
C LYS A 225 -9.44 11.30 3.98
N GLN A 226 -8.98 11.78 2.82
CA GLN A 226 -9.40 13.12 2.39
C GLN A 226 -10.58 13.05 1.42
N ASP A 227 -10.55 12.21 0.39
CA ASP A 227 -11.66 12.16 -0.57
C ASP A 227 -12.96 11.62 0.02
N ASN A 228 -12.92 10.54 0.81
CA ASN A 228 -14.12 10.06 1.52
C ASN A 228 -14.61 11.07 2.55
N VAL A 229 -13.72 11.72 3.31
CA VAL A 229 -14.15 12.75 4.30
C VAL A 229 -14.68 13.99 3.60
N ILE A 230 -14.13 14.37 2.44
CA ILE A 230 -14.61 15.46 1.61
C ILE A 230 -15.98 15.10 1.02
N ASP A 231 -16.18 13.87 0.57
CA ASP A 231 -17.44 13.39 0.01
C ASP A 231 -18.53 13.23 1.08
N GLU A 232 -18.19 12.71 2.25
CA GLU A 232 -19.05 12.69 3.43
C GLU A 232 -19.43 14.12 3.86
N LYS A 233 -18.47 15.06 3.91
CA LYS A 233 -18.76 16.48 4.21
C LYS A 233 -19.63 17.14 3.13
N LYS A 234 -19.42 16.83 1.85
CA LYS A 234 -20.28 17.31 0.74
C LYS A 234 -21.71 16.80 0.91
N THR A 235 -21.87 15.52 1.24
CA THR A 235 -23.17 14.88 1.50
C THR A 235 -23.91 15.55 2.66
N LEU A 236 -23.22 15.76 3.79
CA LEU A 236 -23.80 16.46 4.94
C LEU A 236 -24.11 17.93 4.62
N LYS A 237 -23.25 18.62 3.86
CA LYS A 237 -23.49 20.00 3.43
C LYS A 237 -24.70 20.12 2.50
N LYS A 238 -24.91 19.18 1.59
CA LYS A 238 -26.11 19.11 0.75
C LYS A 238 -27.37 18.97 1.60
N THR A 239 -27.38 18.04 2.54
CA THR A 239 -28.52 17.85 3.46
C THR A 239 -28.83 19.12 4.27
N ALA A 240 -27.79 19.83 4.73
CA ALA A 240 -27.99 21.11 5.43
C ALA A 240 -28.63 22.18 4.53
N LEU A 241 -28.22 22.25 3.25
CA LEU A 241 -28.78 23.18 2.26
C LEU A 241 -30.24 22.83 1.91
N ASP A 242 -30.58 21.55 1.83
CA ASP A 242 -31.95 21.08 1.58
C ASP A 242 -32.89 21.44 2.76
N LEU A 243 -32.38 21.46 3.99
CA LEU A 243 -33.12 21.87 5.19
C LEU A 243 -33.16 23.39 5.44
N ALA A 244 -32.16 24.12 4.94
CA ALA A 244 -32.03 25.56 5.06
C ALA A 244 -31.20 26.12 3.89
N PRO A 245 -31.81 26.84 2.92
CA PRO A 245 -31.11 27.33 1.72
C PRO A 245 -29.88 28.21 1.97
N ASN A 246 -29.78 28.83 3.16
CA ASN A 246 -28.67 29.67 3.60
C ASN A 246 -27.81 29.03 4.70
N ALA A 247 -27.76 27.68 4.74
CA ALA A 247 -27.04 26.93 5.76
C ALA A 247 -25.55 27.31 5.88
N GLN A 248 -25.11 27.48 7.12
CA GLN A 248 -23.72 27.67 7.53
C GLN A 248 -23.25 26.43 8.27
N VAL A 249 -22.34 25.68 7.66
CA VAL A 249 -21.85 24.40 8.19
C VAL A 249 -20.45 24.61 8.77
N HIS A 250 -20.30 24.33 10.06
CA HIS A 250 -19.06 24.50 10.79
C HIS A 250 -18.51 23.14 11.24
N LYS A 251 -17.19 23.03 11.38
CA LYS A 251 -16.59 21.89 12.08
C LYS A 251 -16.78 22.10 13.59
N ALA A 252 -17.05 21.02 14.34
CA ALA A 252 -17.03 21.07 15.78
C ALA A 252 -15.68 21.58 16.32
N SER A 253 -15.74 22.49 17.28
CA SER A 253 -14.63 22.97 18.08
C SER A 253 -14.91 22.67 19.56
N PRO A 254 -13.94 22.83 20.48
CA PRO A 254 -14.20 22.72 21.90
C PRO A 254 -15.36 23.63 22.31
N GLY A 255 -16.29 23.09 23.11
CA GLY A 255 -17.54 23.77 23.46
C GLY A 255 -18.75 22.84 23.47
N ARG A 256 -19.92 23.42 23.78
CA ARG A 256 -21.19 22.71 23.92
C ARG A 256 -22.15 23.09 22.79
N TYR A 257 -22.76 22.10 22.16
CA TYR A 257 -23.71 22.23 21.07
C TYR A 257 -25.01 21.52 21.41
N GLU A 258 -26.15 22.20 21.26
CA GLU A 258 -27.47 21.63 21.52
C GLU A 258 -28.33 21.70 20.27
N GLY A 259 -29.02 20.61 19.95
CA GLY A 259 -29.83 20.55 18.75
C GLY A 259 -30.05 19.13 18.24
N ARG A 260 -30.71 19.05 17.08
CA ARG A 260 -31.14 17.78 16.49
C ARG A 260 -30.09 17.22 15.55
N ILE A 261 -29.86 15.91 15.59
CA ILE A 261 -29.10 15.22 14.55
C ILE A 261 -29.96 15.13 13.29
N VAL A 262 -29.47 15.68 12.19
CA VAL A 262 -30.23 15.77 10.93
C VAL A 262 -29.73 14.81 9.86
N ALA A 263 -28.47 14.36 9.96
CA ALA A 263 -27.88 13.40 9.05
C ALA A 263 -26.64 12.76 9.65
N GLU A 264 -26.29 11.58 9.15
CA GLU A 264 -25.05 10.90 9.46
C GLU A 264 -24.47 10.24 8.20
N THR A 265 -23.16 10.03 8.23
CA THR A 265 -22.41 9.23 7.27
C THR A 265 -21.66 8.13 8.02
N GLU A 266 -20.76 7.41 7.35
CA GLU A 266 -19.93 6.39 8.02
C GLU A 266 -19.15 6.98 9.21
N ASN A 267 -18.54 8.16 9.05
CA ASN A 267 -17.63 8.73 10.03
C ASN A 267 -18.10 10.04 10.67
N LEU A 268 -19.11 10.71 10.11
CA LEU A 268 -19.54 12.04 10.53
C LEU A 268 -21.02 12.10 10.91
N VAL A 269 -21.37 13.10 11.72
CA VAL A 269 -22.75 13.44 12.07
C VAL A 269 -22.94 14.94 11.90
N ALA A 270 -24.07 15.35 11.32
CA ALA A 270 -24.49 16.74 11.25
C ALA A 270 -25.58 17.04 12.29
N GLN A 271 -25.32 18.03 13.15
CA GLN A 271 -26.26 18.56 14.13
C GLN A 271 -26.74 19.95 13.67
N ARG A 272 -28.05 20.18 13.70
CA ARG A 272 -28.65 21.51 13.50
C ARG A 272 -28.87 22.19 14.85
N LEU A 273 -28.32 23.39 15.03
CA LEU A 273 -28.35 24.12 16.31
C LEU A 273 -29.69 24.84 16.53
N GLY A 274 -30.79 24.08 16.65
CA GLY A 274 -32.17 24.55 16.79
C GLY A 274 -33.02 24.32 15.53
N ASP A 275 -34.32 24.10 15.70
CA ASP A 275 -35.21 23.58 14.64
C ASP A 275 -35.27 24.46 13.38
N TYR A 276 -35.09 25.78 13.50
CA TYR A 276 -35.09 26.74 12.39
C TYR A 276 -33.73 27.42 12.16
N SER A 277 -32.68 26.97 12.83
CA SER A 277 -31.35 27.59 12.72
C SER A 277 -30.73 27.38 11.33
N LYS A 278 -29.99 28.37 10.85
CA LYS A 278 -29.12 28.23 9.67
C LYS A 278 -27.76 27.61 10.02
N HIS A 279 -27.44 27.45 11.30
CA HIS A 279 -26.13 26.96 11.74
C HIS A 279 -26.16 25.45 11.99
N PHE A 280 -25.21 24.76 11.38
CA PHE A 280 -25.01 23.33 11.49
C PHE A 280 -23.58 23.05 11.93
N VAL A 281 -23.40 21.99 12.71
CA VAL A 281 -22.09 21.54 13.19
C VAL A 281 -21.88 20.11 12.75
N VAL A 282 -20.71 19.84 12.18
CA VAL A 282 -20.28 18.50 11.78
C VAL A 282 -19.29 17.97 12.80
N HIS A 283 -19.58 16.79 13.31
CA HIS A 283 -18.82 16.10 14.35
C HIS A 283 -18.24 14.78 13.81
N GLU A 284 -17.10 14.35 14.35
CA GLU A 284 -16.50 13.05 14.03
C GLU A 284 -17.01 11.99 15.02
N LYS A 285 -17.64 10.91 14.53
CA LYS A 285 -18.27 9.87 15.37
C LYS A 285 -17.32 9.25 16.38
N LYS A 286 -16.05 9.07 15.99
CA LYS A 286 -14.99 8.53 16.86
C LYS A 286 -14.71 9.36 18.11
N SER A 287 -15.14 10.63 18.14
CA SER A 287 -14.98 11.49 19.32
C SER A 287 -16.01 11.20 20.40
N PHE A 288 -17.14 10.56 20.07
CA PHE A 288 -18.24 10.40 20.99
C PHE A 288 -18.06 9.25 21.99
N ASP A 289 -18.52 9.46 23.22
CA ASP A 289 -18.74 8.40 24.19
C ASP A 289 -19.89 7.46 23.79
N GLN A 290 -20.91 7.99 23.11
CA GLN A 290 -21.98 7.25 22.46
C GLN A 290 -22.42 7.94 21.17
N THR A 291 -22.71 7.18 20.11
CA THR A 291 -23.11 7.77 18.83
C THR A 291 -24.62 8.09 18.83
N PRO A 292 -25.02 9.36 18.66
CA PRO A 292 -26.43 9.74 18.58
C PRO A 292 -27.02 9.36 17.23
N LYS A 293 -28.32 9.05 17.20
CA LYS A 293 -29.06 8.65 15.99
C LYS A 293 -29.70 9.86 15.30
N VAL A 294 -29.93 9.73 13.99
CA VAL A 294 -30.71 10.73 13.23
C VAL A 294 -32.08 10.95 13.88
N ASN A 295 -32.50 12.21 13.95
CA ASN A 295 -33.70 12.74 14.63
C ASN A 295 -33.62 12.89 16.15
N GLU A 296 -32.59 12.39 16.83
CA GLU A 296 -32.40 12.64 18.26
C GLU A 296 -32.04 14.10 18.54
N VAL A 297 -32.59 14.65 19.63
CA VAL A 297 -32.21 15.97 20.14
C VAL A 297 -31.20 15.74 21.26
N VAL A 298 -29.98 16.24 21.07
CA VAL A 298 -28.84 15.93 21.94
C VAL A 298 -28.04 17.18 22.31
N SER A 299 -27.33 17.09 23.43
CA SER A 299 -26.27 18.01 23.81
C SER A 299 -24.92 17.32 23.60
N ILE A 300 -24.05 17.90 22.78
CA ILE A 300 -22.71 17.38 22.48
C ILE A 300 -21.69 18.36 23.04
N THR A 301 -20.84 17.90 23.97
CA THR A 301 -19.80 18.73 24.59
C THR A 301 -18.41 18.20 24.24
N HIS A 302 -17.65 18.96 23.44
CA HIS A 302 -16.27 18.66 23.04
C HIS A 302 -15.29 19.26 24.07
N LYS A 303 -14.38 18.44 24.61
CA LYS A 303 -13.33 18.89 25.52
C LYS A 303 -12.08 19.31 24.74
N ALA A 304 -11.39 20.34 25.23
CA ALA A 304 -10.20 20.91 24.56
C ALA A 304 -8.95 20.01 24.61
N ASP A 305 -8.89 19.08 25.56
CA ASP A 305 -7.67 18.36 25.97
C ASP A 305 -7.60 16.89 25.51
N THR A 306 -8.75 16.28 25.19
CA THR A 306 -8.85 14.82 25.02
C THR A 306 -9.36 14.39 23.66
N ASN A 307 -9.74 15.34 22.78
CA ASN A 307 -10.36 15.05 21.48
C ASN A 307 -11.60 14.12 21.59
N THR A 308 -12.22 14.09 22.77
CA THR A 308 -13.43 13.35 23.10
C THR A 308 -14.60 14.29 23.32
N ALA A 309 -15.81 13.77 23.11
CA ALA A 309 -17.05 14.49 23.23
C ALA A 309 -18.08 13.66 23.99
N LYS A 310 -18.74 14.30 24.95
CA LYS A 310 -19.83 13.71 25.72
C LYS A 310 -21.17 14.00 25.04
N VAL A 311 -21.97 12.97 24.79
CA VAL A 311 -23.28 13.10 24.15
C VAL A 311 -24.39 12.81 25.16
N GLU A 312 -25.31 13.75 25.36
CA GLU A 312 -26.44 13.63 26.28
C GLU A 312 -27.76 13.77 25.53
N ASN A 313 -28.66 12.77 25.62
CA ASN A 313 -29.98 12.86 25.01
C ASN A 313 -30.88 13.84 25.78
N MET A 314 -31.47 14.79 25.07
CA MET A 314 -32.29 15.87 25.61
C MET A 314 -33.80 15.59 25.53
N GLN A 315 -34.24 14.51 24.87
CA GLN A 315 -35.67 14.15 24.78
C GLN A 315 -36.32 13.90 26.16
N ASN A 316 -35.53 13.66 27.22
CA ASN A 316 -36.03 13.50 28.58
C ASN A 316 -36.04 14.78 29.43
N LYS A 317 -35.58 15.95 28.92
CA LYS A 317 -35.53 17.22 29.69
C LYS A 317 -36.79 18.08 29.59
N GLU A 318 -37.68 17.86 28.61
CA GLU A 318 -38.96 18.58 28.54
C GLU A 318 -40.00 18.08 29.58
N LEU A 319 -39.83 16.85 30.10
CA LEU A 319 -40.68 16.29 31.16
C LEU A 319 -40.34 16.80 32.58
N SER A 320 -39.20 17.48 32.79
CA SER A 320 -38.84 18.05 34.10
C SER A 320 -39.20 19.53 34.24
N LYS A 321 -39.18 20.31 33.15
CA LYS A 321 -39.57 21.74 33.18
C LYS A 321 -41.07 21.98 33.29
N SER A 322 -41.90 21.01 32.93
CA SER A 322 -43.37 21.07 33.06
C SER A 322 -43.88 20.78 34.48
N LYS A 323 -43.02 20.31 35.41
CA LYS A 323 -43.39 20.07 36.81
C LYS A 323 -43.07 21.23 37.77
N GLU A 324 -42.25 22.21 37.37
CA GLU A 324 -41.91 23.36 38.22
C GLU A 324 -42.77 24.61 37.99
N ILE A 325 -43.67 24.63 36.99
CA ILE A 325 -44.59 25.76 36.72
C ILE A 325 -46.01 25.52 37.29
N LYS A 326 -46.20 24.47 38.10
CA LYS A 326 -47.39 24.30 38.94
C LYS A 326 -47.03 24.29 40.41
N ARG A 327 -46.69 25.46 40.95
CA ARG A 327 -46.91 25.81 42.36
C ARG A 327 -47.03 27.32 42.50
#